data_AF-A0A7G1I4E5-F1
#
_entry.id   AF-A0A7G1I4E5-F1
#
_cell.length_a   1.000
_cell.length_b   1.000
_cell.length_c   1.000
_cell.angle_alpha   90.00
_cell.angle_beta   90.00
_cell.angle_gamma   90.00
#
_symmetry.space_group_name_H-M   'P 1'
#
loop_
_entity.id
_entity.type
_entity.pdbx_description
1 polymer ?
#
loop_
_entity_poly.entity_id
_entity_poly.type
_entity_poly.pdbx_seq_one_letter_code
_entity_poly.pdbx_strand_id
1 'polypeptide(L)'
;MTGPTRAEDGCRTYDLYESADGAELVLFERYRDHSALDEHRGSAHYRSYREQLPALLSKPIAVTVLSPLDEATGSERIQPR
;
A
#
# COMPACT_ATOMS: atom_id res chain seq x y z
N MET A 1 3.76 1.64 9.31
CA MET A 1 2.96 1.42 8.10
C MET A 1 2.67 -0.05 7.85
N THR A 2 3.63 -0.86 7.43
CA THR A 2 3.38 -2.26 7.00
C THR A 2 2.67 -3.13 8.05
N GLY A 3 3.24 -3.27 9.24
CA GLY A 3 2.67 -4.07 10.34
C GLY A 3 1.23 -3.68 10.71
N PRO A 4 0.96 -2.42 11.12
CA PRO A 4 -0.39 -2.01 11.50
C PRO A 4 -1.39 -2.05 10.34
N THR A 5 -0.98 -1.75 9.11
CA THR A 5 -1.90 -1.82 7.96
C THR A 5 -2.31 -3.25 7.63
N ARG A 6 -1.39 -4.21 7.70
CA ARG A 6 -1.71 -5.64 7.54
C ARG A 6 -2.63 -6.18 8.63
N ALA A 7 -2.76 -5.48 9.76
CA ALA A 7 -3.65 -5.83 10.85
C ALA A 7 -5.03 -5.16 10.74
N GLU A 8 -5.27 -4.31 9.75
CA GLU A 8 -6.59 -3.72 9.51
C GLU A 8 -7.56 -4.76 8.93
N ASP A 9 -8.76 -4.88 9.50
CA ASP A 9 -9.79 -5.85 9.08
C ASP A 9 -10.16 -5.74 7.58
N GLY A 10 -10.02 -4.54 7.01
CA GLY A 10 -10.29 -4.26 5.61
C GLY A 10 -9.12 -4.48 4.66
N CYS A 11 -7.89 -4.68 5.16
CA CYS A 11 -6.70 -4.85 4.34
C CYS A 11 -6.52 -6.32 3.94
N ARG A 12 -6.58 -6.61 2.64
CA ARG A 12 -6.31 -7.94 2.07
C ARG A 12 -4.84 -8.16 1.75
N THR A 13 -4.15 -7.12 1.28
CA THR A 13 -2.73 -7.18 0.91
C THR A 13 -2.09 -5.82 1.13
N TYR A 14 -0.86 -5.82 1.64
CA TYR A 14 -0.05 -4.62 1.77
C TYR A 14 1.42 -5.02 1.63
N ASP A 15 1.90 -4.98 0.41
CA ASP A 15 3.23 -5.47 0.03
C ASP A 15 4.10 -4.33 -0.45
N LEU A 16 5.34 -4.31 0.04
CA LEU A 16 6.35 -3.32 -0.30
C LEU A 16 7.34 -3.96 -1.27
N TYR A 17 7.53 -3.29 -2.39
CA TYR A 17 8.46 -3.65 -3.44
C TYR A 17 9.49 -2.55 -3.62
N GLU A 18 10.60 -2.91 -4.22
CA GLU A 18 11.57 -1.99 -4.80
C GLU A 18 11.53 -2.17 -6.32
N SER A 19 11.59 -1.06 -7.06
CA SER A 19 11.67 -1.12 -8.52
C SER A 19 12.96 -1.83 -8.95
N ALA A 20 12.96 -2.45 -10.13
CA ALA A 20 14.12 -3.23 -10.59
C ALA A 20 15.40 -2.39 -10.75
N ASP A 21 15.25 -1.08 -10.98
CA ASP A 21 16.35 -0.11 -11.05
C ASP A 21 16.74 0.50 -9.68
N GLY A 22 16.07 0.12 -8.60
CA GLY A 22 16.33 0.61 -7.24
C GLY A 22 15.93 2.07 -7.00
N ALA A 23 15.23 2.70 -7.95
CA ALA A 23 14.89 4.12 -7.87
C ALA A 23 13.64 4.41 -7.04
N GLU A 24 12.73 3.43 -6.91
CA GLU A 24 11.41 3.62 -6.31
C GLU A 24 11.06 2.50 -5.33
N LEU A 25 10.37 2.89 -4.26
CA LEU A 25 9.66 1.96 -3.40
C LEU A 25 8.18 1.99 -3.76
N VAL A 26 7.60 0.81 -3.99
CA VAL A 26 6.21 0.68 -4.45
C VAL A 26 5.41 -0.10 -3.42
N LEU A 27 4.30 0.48 -2.97
CA LEU A 27 3.31 -0.23 -2.16
C LEU A 27 2.20 -0.74 -3.07
N PHE A 28 1.94 -2.05 -3.02
CA PHE A 28 0.76 -2.66 -3.64
C PHE A 28 -0.22 -3.02 -2.54
N GLU A 29 -1.37 -2.37 -2.59
CA GLU A 29 -2.37 -2.40 -1.53
C GLU A 29 -3.69 -2.93 -2.09
N ARG A 30 -4.29 -3.90 -1.39
CA ARG A 30 -5.64 -4.40 -1.71
C ARG A 30 -6.50 -4.28 -0.48
N TYR A 31 -7.66 -3.66 -0.66
CA TYR A 31 -8.67 -3.51 0.38
C TYR A 31 -9.93 -4.29 0.02
N ARG A 32 -10.72 -4.65 1.02
CA ARG A 32 -12.00 -5.35 0.82
C ARG A 32 -12.96 -4.54 -0.04
N ASP A 33 -12.97 -3.23 0.15
CA ASP A 33 -13.87 -2.27 -0.48
C ASP A 33 -13.31 -0.84 -0.30
N HIS A 34 -14.02 0.16 -0.84
CA HIS A 34 -13.64 1.57 -0.71
C HIS A 34 -13.73 2.09 0.74
N SER A 35 -14.66 1.58 1.57
CA SER A 35 -14.77 2.00 2.98
C SER A 35 -13.51 1.62 3.74
N ALA A 36 -12.99 0.41 3.53
CA ALA A 36 -11.73 -0.05 4.11
C ALA A 36 -10.54 0.83 3.69
N LEU A 37 -10.50 1.30 2.44
CA LEU A 37 -9.47 2.24 1.99
C LEU A 37 -9.59 3.60 2.69
N ASP A 38 -10.81 4.10 2.91
CA ASP A 38 -11.03 5.37 3.61
C ASP A 38 -10.70 5.26 5.11
N GLU A 39 -11.05 4.13 5.75
CA GLU A 39 -10.63 3.78 7.11
C GLU A 39 -9.11 3.76 7.24
N HIS A 40 -8.42 3.10 6.29
CA HIS A 40 -6.96 3.10 6.21
C HIS A 40 -6.39 4.52 6.15
N ARG A 41 -6.92 5.38 5.27
CA ARG A 41 -6.51 6.79 5.13
C ARG A 41 -6.80 7.62 6.38
N GLY A 42 -7.79 7.21 7.17
CA GLY A 42 -8.13 7.80 8.47
C GLY A 42 -7.28 7.28 9.64
N SER A 43 -6.46 6.25 9.45
CA SER A 43 -5.70 5.64 10.54
C SER A 43 -4.56 6.52 11.06
N ALA A 44 -4.17 6.30 12.32
CA ALA A 44 -3.06 7.04 12.95
C ALA A 44 -1.72 6.78 12.24
N HIS A 45 -1.43 5.53 11.87
CA HIS A 45 -0.20 5.19 11.16
C HIS A 45 -0.15 5.81 9.77
N TYR A 46 -1.26 5.82 9.01
CA TYR A 46 -1.29 6.48 7.69
C TYR A 46 -1.03 7.97 7.78
N ARG A 47 -1.68 8.67 8.71
CA ARG A 47 -1.47 10.12 8.92
C ARG A 47 -0.01 10.43 9.26
N SER A 48 0.56 9.69 10.22
CA SER A 48 1.97 9.84 10.61
C SER A 48 2.93 9.59 9.44
N TYR A 49 2.63 8.62 8.58
CA TYR A 49 3.40 8.35 7.36
C TYR A 49 3.29 9.49 6.35
N ARG A 50 2.07 9.98 6.09
CA ARG A 50 1.81 11.07 5.14
C ARG A 50 2.47 12.38 5.54
N GLU A 51 2.58 12.65 6.83
CA GLU A 51 3.27 13.83 7.36
C GLU A 51 4.78 13.80 7.11
N GLN A 52 5.41 12.62 7.21
CA GLN A 52 6.87 12.48 7.10
C GLN A 52 7.38 12.37 5.66
N LEU A 53 6.58 11.75 4.78
CA LEU A 53 6.99 11.43 3.41
C LEU A 53 7.52 12.61 2.57
N PRO A 54 6.91 13.82 2.57
CA PRO A 54 7.35 14.88 1.66
C PRO A 54 8.82 15.28 1.83
N ALA A 55 9.36 15.15 3.04
CA ALA A 55 10.77 15.45 3.32
C ALA A 55 11.75 14.37 2.84
N LEU A 56 11.25 13.16 2.54
CA LEU A 56 12.05 11.99 2.17
C LEU A 56 12.04 11.70 0.67
N LEU A 57 11.11 12.30 -0.08
CA LEU A 57 10.91 12.02 -1.49
C LEU A 57 11.48 13.15 -2.36
N SER A 58 12.13 12.78 -3.46
CA SER A 58 12.59 13.74 -4.47
C SER A 58 11.44 14.34 -5.30
N LYS A 59 10.25 13.72 -5.27
CA LYS A 59 9.03 14.13 -5.96
C LYS A 59 7.81 13.78 -5.10
N PRO A 60 6.66 14.45 -5.28
CA PRO A 60 5.43 14.06 -4.58
C PRO A 60 5.07 12.59 -4.82
N ILE A 61 4.54 11.91 -3.80
CA ILE A 61 4.11 10.52 -3.92
C ILE A 61 3.04 10.36 -5.02
N ALA A 62 3.27 9.42 -5.94
CA ALA A 62 2.29 9.02 -6.93
C ALA A 62 1.35 7.95 -6.35
N VAL A 63 0.04 8.13 -6.51
CA VAL A 63 -0.97 7.17 -6.03
C VAL A 63 -2.04 7.01 -7.09
N THR A 64 -2.30 5.75 -7.45
CA THR A 64 -3.35 5.37 -8.40
C THR A 64 -4.31 4.40 -7.71
N VAL A 65 -5.58 4.77 -7.61
CA VAL A 65 -6.63 3.88 -7.13
C VAL A 65 -7.16 3.07 -8.30
N LEU A 66 -7.23 1.75 -8.16
CA LEU A 66 -7.65 0.82 -9.20
C LEU A 66 -8.98 0.17 -8.82
N SER A 67 -9.83 -0.07 -9.83
CA SER A 67 -10.99 -0.95 -9.70
C SER A 67 -10.67 -2.27 -10.39
N PRO A 68 -10.88 -3.43 -9.73
CA PRO A 68 -10.58 -4.72 -10.33
C PRO A 68 -11.54 -5.00 -11.49
N LEU A 69 -11.00 -5.43 -12.63
CA LEU A 69 -11.77 -5.99 -13.75
C LEU A 69 -11.75 -7.52 -13.72
N ASP A 70 -10.60 -8.10 -13.42
CA ASP A 70 -10.38 -9.52 -13.19
C ASP A 70 -9.27 -9.65 -12.14
N GLU A 71 -9.61 -10.21 -10.97
CA GLU A 71 -8.71 -10.33 -9.82
C GLU A 71 -8.83 -11.75 -9.25
N ALA A 72 -7.79 -12.55 -9.45
CA ALA A 72 -7.72 -13.89 -8.89
C ALA A 72 -7.59 -13.85 -7.35
N THR A 73 -8.37 -14.68 -6.66
CA THR A 73 -8.27 -14.88 -5.22
C THR A 73 -7.12 -15.85 -4.91
N GLY A 74 -5.95 -15.30 -4.57
CA GLY A 74 -4.78 -16.07 -4.13
C GLY A 74 -3.69 -16.15 -5.19
N SER A 75 -2.94 -15.06 -5.36
CA SER A 75 -1.63 -15.15 -5.99
C SER A 75 -0.63 -15.59 -4.93
N GLU A 76 0.11 -16.67 -5.19
CA GLU A 76 1.26 -17.05 -4.36
C GLU A 76 2.20 -15.85 -4.26
N ARG A 77 2.55 -15.47 -3.02
CA ARG A 77 3.57 -14.43 -2.79
C ARG A 77 4.87 -14.95 -3.37
N ILE A 78 5.38 -14.28 -4.39
CA ILE A 78 6.76 -14.48 -4.84
C ILE A 78 7.65 -14.09 -3.65
N GLN A 79 8.23 -15.08 -2.98
CA GLN A 79 9.20 -14.79 -1.92
C GLN A 79 10.46 -14.25 -2.58
N PRO A 80 11.01 -13.12 -2.09
CA PRO A 80 12.32 -12.66 -2.55
C PRO A 80 13.37 -13.74 -2.23
N ARG A 81 14.31 -13.93 -3.16
CA ARG A 81 15.44 -14.85 -3.00
C ARG A 81 16.42 -14.37 -1.95
#